data_AF-A0A8C9L2E6-F1
#
_entry.id   AF-A0A8C9L2E6-F1
#
_cell.length_a   1.000
_cell.length_b   1.000
_cell.length_c   1.000
_cell.angle_alpha   90.00
_cell.angle_beta   90.00
_cell.angle_gamma   90.00
#
_symmetry.space_group_name_H-M   'P 1'
#
loop_
_entity.id
_entity.type
_entity.pdbx_description
1 polymer ?
#
loop_
_entity_poly.entity_id
_entity_poly.type
_entity_poly.pdbx_seq_one_letter_code
_entity_poly.pdbx_strand_id
1 'polypeptide(L)' 'MAAEIHSRPQSSRPVLLSKVEGHQDVVSAALLIPKEDGVITASEDR' A
#
# COMPACT_ATOMS: atom_id res chain seq x y z
N MET A 1 -24.04 15.22 26.71
CA MET A 1 -24.33 15.80 25.39
C MET A 1 -23.26 15.28 24.44
N ALA A 2 -23.63 14.57 23.37
CA ALA A 2 -22.66 14.04 22.41
C ALA A 2 -22.60 14.98 21.20
N ALA A 3 -21.40 15.28 20.72
CA ALA A 3 -21.21 16.06 19.49
C ALA A 3 -21.37 15.16 18.27
N GLU A 4 -22.20 15.58 17.31
CA GLU A 4 -22.41 14.87 16.05
C GLU A 4 -21.19 15.05 15.14
N ILE A 5 -20.47 13.95 14.89
CA ILE A 5 -19.30 13.94 14.01
C ILE A 5 -19.79 13.89 12.56
N HIS A 6 -19.65 15.00 11.85
CA HIS A 6 -19.99 15.06 10.44
C HIS A 6 -18.85 14.42 9.63
N SER A 7 -19.05 13.19 9.16
CA SER A 7 -18.12 12.52 8.25
C SER A 7 -18.14 13.23 6.90
N ARG A 8 -17.13 14.05 6.62
CA ARG A 8 -16.91 14.54 5.26
C ARG A 8 -16.42 13.37 4.40
N PRO A 9 -16.99 13.13 3.21
CA PRO A 9 -16.44 12.15 2.28
C PRO A 9 -15.06 12.64 1.83
N GLN A 10 -14.02 12.06 2.42
CA GLN A 10 -12.66 12.28 2.01
C GLN A 10 -12.52 11.61 0.64
N SER A 11 -12.22 12.38 -0.42
CA SER A 11 -11.91 11.82 -1.74
C SER A 11 -10.65 10.98 -1.64
N SER A 12 -10.79 9.71 -1.28
CA SER A 12 -9.68 8.77 -1.07
C SER A 12 -9.20 8.21 -2.40
N ARG A 13 -8.86 9.08 -3.36
CA ARG A 13 -8.19 8.63 -4.57
C ARG A 13 -6.78 8.20 -4.15
N PRO A 14 -6.38 6.94 -4.39
CA PRO A 14 -5.01 6.54 -4.13
C PRO A 14 -4.06 7.42 -4.94
N VAL A 15 -2.99 7.88 -4.30
CA VAL A 15 -1.89 8.58 -4.95
C VAL A 15 -0.63 7.74 -4.77
N LEU A 16 0.18 7.67 -5.82
CA LEU A 16 1.47 6.99 -5.76
C LEU A 16 2.40 7.80 -4.86
N LEU A 17 2.82 7.21 -3.74
CA LEU A 17 3.73 7.85 -2.79
C LEU A 17 5.20 7.55 -3.11
N SER A 18 5.49 6.31 -3.49
CA SER A 18 6.85 5.84 -3.79
C SER A 18 6.83 4.64 -4.74
N LYS A 19 7.99 4.37 -5.34
CA LYS A 19 8.26 3.18 -6.16
C LYS A 19 9.43 2.41 -5.54
N VAL A 20 9.29 1.09 -5.42
CA VAL A 20 10.37 0.19 -4.98
C VAL A 20 10.97 -0.46 -6.23
N GLU A 21 12.28 -0.34 -6.41
CA GLU A 21 13.03 -0.89 -7.54
C GLU A 21 13.84 -2.12 -7.10
N GLY A 22 14.12 -3.04 -8.04
CA GLY A 22 15.02 -4.18 -7.78
C GLY A 22 14.74 -5.41 -8.63
N HIS A 23 13.48 -5.67 -8.99
CA HIS A 23 13.12 -6.80 -9.85
C HIS A 23 13.46 -6.54 -11.32
N GLN A 24 13.97 -7.57 -12.01
CA GLN A 24 14.26 -7.52 -13.45
C GLN A 24 13.08 -7.98 -14.32
N ASP A 25 12.02 -8.48 -13.70
CA ASP A 25 10.77 -8.86 -14.34
C ASP A 25 9.56 -8.30 -13.56
N VAL A 26 8.35 -8.59 -14.03
CA VAL A 26 7.09 -8.16 -13.43
C VAL A 26 6.96 -8.72 -12.00
N VAL A 27 6.53 -7.85 -11.08
CA VAL A 27 6.14 -8.25 -9.73
C VAL A 27 4.75 -8.87 -9.79
N SER A 28 4.63 -10.15 -9.41
CA SER A 28 3.39 -10.92 -9.47
C SER A 28 2.59 -10.88 -8.15
N ALA A 29 3.25 -10.62 -7.02
CA ALA A 29 2.60 -10.48 -5.72
C ALA A 29 3.33 -9.52 -4.78
N ALA A 30 2.58 -8.89 -3.87
CA ALA A 30 3.09 -8.07 -2.78
C ALA A 30 2.27 -8.29 -1.51
N LEU A 31 2.93 -8.50 -0.37
CA LEU A 31 2.30 -8.72 0.93
C LEU A 31 2.87 -7.75 1.97
N LEU A 32 1.98 -7.12 2.74
CA LEU A 32 2.36 -6.34 3.92
C LEU A 32 2.73 -7.30 5.06
N ILE A 33 3.82 -7.00 5.76
CA ILE A 33 4.24 -7.76 6.94
C ILE A 33 3.50 -7.18 8.17
N PRO A 34 2.63 -7.94 8.85
CA PRO A 34 1.92 -7.41 10.01
C PRO A 34 2.90 -7.00 11.12
N LYS A 35 2.66 -5.82 11.72
CA LYS A 35 3.47 -5.25 12.82
C LYS A 35 4.90 -4.84 12.42
N GLU A 36 5.23 -4.89 11.13
CA GLU A 36 6.48 -4.39 10.58
C GLU A 36 6.19 -3.35 9.49
N ASP A 37 7.07 -2.36 9.36
CA ASP A 37 7.01 -1.38 8.27
C ASP A 37 7.69 -1.94 7.02
N GLY A 38 7.19 -3.09 6.53
CA GLY A 38 7.82 -3.88 5.47
C GLY A 38 6.84 -4.50 4.49
N VAL A 39 7.35 -4.79 3.28
CA VAL A 39 6.63 -5.46 2.20
C VAL A 39 7.49 -6.60 1.64
N ILE A 40 6.89 -7.76 1.44
CA ILE A 40 7.50 -8.87 0.69
C ILE A 40 6.93 -8.84 -0.72
N THR A 41 7.79 -8.88 -1.74
CA THR A 41 7.41 -8.93 -3.16
C THR A 41 7.89 -10.22 -3.80
N ALA A 42 7.18 -10.69 -4.83
CA ALA A 42 7.53 -11.87 -5.61
C ALA A 42 7.54 -11.55 -7.11
N SER A 43 8.51 -12.10 -7.83
CA SER A 43 8.72 -11.98 -9.27
C SER A 43 9.33 -13.28 -9.80
N GLU A 44 9.25 -13.50 -11.12
CA GLU A 44 9.84 -14.65 -11.83
C GLU A 44 11.25 -14.32 -12.40
N ASP A 45 11.87 -13.24 -11.93
CA ASP A 45 13.18 -12.77 -12.40
C ASP A 45 14.39 -13.63 -11.97
N ARG A 46 14.14 -14.87 -11.56
CA ARG A 46 15.12 -15.86 -11.10
C ARG A 46 14.89 -17.24 -11.69
#